data_AF-A0A0B2UXC2-F1
#
_entry.id   AF-A0A0B2UXC2-F1
#
_cell.length_a   1.000
_cell.length_b   1.000
_cell.length_c   1.000
_cell.angle_alpha   90.00
_cell.angle_beta   90.00
_cell.angle_gamma   90.00
#
_symmetry.space_group_name_H-M   'P 1'
#
loop_
_entity.id
_entity.type
_entity.pdbx_description
1 polymer ?
#
loop_
_entity_poly.entity_id
_entity_poly.type
_entity_poly.pdbx_seq_one_letter_code
_entity_poly.pdbx_strand_id
1 'polypeptide(L)'
;MAPAERGTDYFQLTSPPTFISIVIFMMFGWTMWYDVNLLPTSYMSYLGDLLHYIGTNFRSLLLFLNVAGLIEHACLSFYGAYISGKLDFSAKCTAKWIAQTLLLGYFSLSLLIAHYRRYQCYQQYSKVHFAVASCFDDCRYERVLSFTAFPMVYHHSGWMFAQFCE
;
A
#
# COMPACT_ATOMS: atom_id res chain seq x y z
N MET A 1 -12.01 -9.33 4.84
CA MET A 1 -11.88 -7.91 4.45
C MET A 1 -13.09 -7.57 3.59
N ALA A 2 -13.79 -6.49 3.91
CA ALA A 2 -14.93 -6.01 3.10
C ALA A 2 -14.45 -5.54 1.71
N PRO A 3 -15.30 -5.61 0.66
CA PRO A 3 -14.97 -5.08 -0.66
C PRO A 3 -14.67 -3.59 -0.59
N ALA A 4 -13.74 -3.11 -1.41
CA ALA A 4 -13.36 -1.69 -1.46
C ALA A 4 -14.49 -0.90 -2.15
N GLU A 5 -15.24 -0.12 -1.37
CA GLU A 5 -16.32 0.74 -1.87
C GLU A 5 -15.80 2.16 -2.09
N ARG A 6 -16.16 2.79 -3.22
CA ARG A 6 -15.76 4.18 -3.52
C ARG A 6 -16.33 5.12 -2.47
N GLY A 7 -15.53 6.06 -1.97
CA GLY A 7 -15.95 7.05 -0.97
C GLY A 7 -16.02 6.52 0.46
N THR A 8 -15.66 5.25 0.70
CA THR A 8 -15.45 4.73 2.06
C THR A 8 -14.01 4.99 2.51
N ASP A 9 -13.86 5.66 3.65
CA ASP A 9 -12.55 5.95 4.21
C ASP A 9 -11.87 4.66 4.68
N TYR A 10 -10.74 4.33 4.06
CA TYR A 10 -9.90 3.21 4.47
C TYR A 10 -8.57 3.73 5.01
N PHE A 11 -8.24 3.38 6.25
CA PHE A 11 -6.93 3.66 6.85
C PHE A 11 -6.44 2.45 7.63
N GLN A 12 -5.21 2.04 7.37
CA GLN A 12 -4.57 0.95 8.08
C GLN A 12 -3.16 1.37 8.51
N LEU A 13 -2.93 1.36 9.81
CA LEU A 13 -1.60 1.60 10.36
C LEU A 13 -0.68 0.43 10.01
N THR A 14 0.55 0.74 9.61
CA THR A 14 1.61 -0.26 9.47
C THR A 14 1.83 -0.98 10.81
N SER A 15 2.26 -2.24 10.76
CA SER A 15 2.54 -3.04 11.96
C SER A 15 3.46 -2.26 12.93
N PRO A 16 3.12 -2.20 14.24
CA PRO A 16 3.92 -1.45 15.21
C PRO A 16 5.41 -1.80 15.24
N PRO A 17 5.84 -3.08 15.10
CA PRO A 17 7.26 -3.43 15.04
C PRO A 17 8.00 -2.78 13.87
N THR A 18 7.38 -2.72 12.68
CA THR A 18 7.97 -2.09 11.50
C THR A 18 8.07 -0.57 11.67
N PHE A 19 7.07 0.05 12.30
CA PHE A 19 7.14 1.47 12.63
C PHE A 19 8.30 1.78 13.58
N ILE A 20 8.41 1.02 14.67
CA ILE A 20 9.47 1.22 15.67
C ILE A 20 10.85 1.01 15.04
N SER A 21 11.04 -0.03 14.23
CA SER A 21 12.33 -0.30 13.60
C SER A 21 12.76 0.84 12.66
N ILE A 22 11.84 1.33 11.82
CA ILE A 22 12.14 2.45 10.89
C ILE A 22 12.54 3.71 11.65
N VAL A 23 11.80 4.06 12.71
CA VAL A 23 12.13 5.23 13.54
C VAL A 23 13.52 5.07 14.17
N ILE A 24 13.87 3.89 14.69
CA ILE A 24 15.20 3.63 15.26
C ILE A 24 16.28 3.79 14.19
N PHE A 25 16.10 3.23 12.99
CA PHE A 25 17.07 3.38 11.90
C PHE A 25 17.25 4.83 11.45
N MET A 26 16.16 5.60 11.37
CA MET A 26 16.22 7.02 11.05
C MET A 26 16.99 7.80 12.13
N MET A 27 16.66 7.57 13.40
CA MET A 27 17.36 8.23 14.52
C MET A 27 18.84 7.89 14.54
N PHE A 28 19.18 6.63 14.25
CA PHE A 28 20.56 6.17 14.17
C PHE A 28 21.34 6.86 13.03
N GLY A 29 20.77 6.91 11.82
CA GLY A 29 21.38 7.59 10.68
C GLY A 29 21.57 9.10 10.89
N TRP A 30 20.60 9.75 11.55
CA TRP A 30 20.73 11.16 11.95
C TRP A 30 21.82 11.37 13.02
N THR A 31 21.88 10.47 14.02
CA THR A 31 22.89 10.54 15.08
C THR A 31 24.30 10.37 14.50
N MET A 32 24.50 9.39 13.61
CA MET A 32 25.80 9.19 12.93
C MET A 32 26.27 10.42 12.16
N TRP A 33 25.34 11.19 11.55
CA TRP A 33 25.67 12.42 10.84
C TRP A 33 25.90 13.62 11.78
N TYR A 34 25.11 13.75 12.84
CA TYR A 34 25.17 14.87 13.77
C TYR A 34 26.41 14.79 14.67
N ASP A 35 26.55 13.68 15.41
CA ASP A 35 27.70 13.38 16.26
C ASP A 35 27.74 11.88 16.56
N VAL A 36 28.70 11.18 15.96
CA VAL A 36 28.86 9.73 16.13
C VAL A 36 29.25 9.33 17.55
N ASN A 37 29.78 10.25 18.36
CA ASN A 37 30.17 9.98 19.75
C ASN A 37 28.97 9.84 20.70
N LEU A 38 27.76 10.23 20.25
CA LEU A 38 26.53 9.97 20.98
C LEU A 38 26.13 8.49 20.97
N LEU A 39 26.68 7.72 20.02
CA LEU A 39 26.48 6.27 19.99
C LEU A 39 27.46 5.58 20.95
N PRO A 40 27.02 4.54 21.68
CA PRO A 40 27.89 3.76 22.57
C PRO A 40 28.82 2.82 21.78
N THR A 41 29.66 3.38 20.91
CA THR A 41 30.54 2.64 20.00
C THR A 41 31.52 1.73 20.75
N SER A 42 31.93 2.12 21.96
CA SER A 42 32.82 1.33 22.83
C SER A 42 32.27 -0.06 23.19
N TYR A 43 30.94 -0.23 23.23
CA TYR A 43 30.30 -1.51 23.55
C TYR A 43 30.01 -2.36 22.31
N MET A 44 30.19 -1.82 21.10
CA MET A 44 29.83 -2.47 19.82
C MET A 44 31.01 -3.16 19.12
N SER A 45 32.19 -3.22 19.76
CA SER A 45 33.40 -3.85 19.21
C SER A 45 33.69 -3.36 17.77
N TYR A 46 33.97 -4.27 16.84
CA TYR A 46 34.28 -3.96 15.44
C TYR A 46 33.19 -3.12 14.74
N LEU A 47 31.91 -3.34 15.06
CA LEU A 47 30.83 -2.55 14.48
C LEU A 47 30.92 -1.09 14.94
N GLY A 48 31.29 -0.85 16.21
CA GLY A 48 31.50 0.48 16.76
C GLY A 48 32.62 1.24 16.04
N ASP A 49 33.75 0.57 15.78
CA ASP A 49 34.88 1.15 15.05
C ASP A 49 34.50 1.51 13.61
N LEU A 50 33.76 0.63 12.93
CA LEU A 50 33.27 0.87 11.58
C LEU A 50 32.31 2.07 11.53
N LEU A 51 31.34 2.12 12.46
CA LEU A 51 30.38 3.23 12.54
C LEU A 51 31.07 4.55 12.83
N HIS A 52 32.05 4.54 13.74
CA HIS A 52 32.87 5.72 14.05
C HIS A 52 33.68 6.17 12.82
N TYR A 53 34.30 5.24 12.10
CA TYR A 53 35.03 5.53 10.86
C TYR A 53 34.11 6.13 9.79
N ILE A 54 32.91 5.58 9.58
CA ILE A 54 31.92 6.10 8.63
C ILE A 54 31.44 7.49 9.04
N GLY A 55 31.05 7.67 10.31
CA GLY A 55 30.53 8.94 10.84
C GLY A 55 31.54 10.08 10.76
N THR A 56 32.83 9.78 10.93
CA THR A 56 33.91 10.78 10.88
C THR A 56 34.40 11.08 9.47
N ASN A 57 34.60 10.06 8.62
CA ASN A 57 35.22 10.22 7.30
C ASN A 57 34.22 10.49 6.18
N PHE A 58 32.98 9.98 6.30
CA PHE A 58 31.97 10.03 5.24
C PHE A 58 30.75 10.89 5.62
N ARG A 59 30.96 11.94 6.42
CA ARG A 59 29.88 12.79 6.93
C ARG A 59 29.04 13.44 5.82
N SER A 60 29.67 13.88 4.72
CA SER A 60 28.96 14.44 3.57
C SER A 60 28.06 13.41 2.87
N LEU A 61 28.50 12.15 2.79
CA LEU A 61 27.68 11.07 2.25
C LEU A 61 26.47 10.80 3.15
N LEU A 62 26.65 10.78 4.47
CA LEU A 62 25.54 10.61 5.41
C LEU A 62 24.53 11.77 5.33
N LEU A 63 25.00 13.01 5.18
CA LEU A 63 24.12 14.16 4.94
C LEU A 63 23.31 13.96 3.66
N PHE A 64 23.97 13.57 2.58
CA PHE A 64 23.32 13.32 1.30
C PHE A 64 22.25 12.23 1.43
N LEU A 65 22.54 11.11 2.09
CA LEU A 65 21.58 10.04 2.32
C LEU A 65 20.40 10.48 3.19
N ASN A 66 20.63 11.25 4.25
CA ASN A 66 19.56 11.77 5.10
C ASN A 66 18.64 12.73 4.33
N VAL A 67 19.21 13.65 3.53
CA VAL A 67 18.43 14.58 2.70
C VAL A 67 17.70 13.83 1.58
N ALA A 68 18.37 12.90 0.90
CA ALA A 68 17.77 12.08 -0.15
C ALA A 68 16.59 11.25 0.38
N GLY A 69 16.75 10.62 1.55
CA GLY A 69 15.67 9.88 2.21
C GLY A 69 14.47 10.78 2.58
N LEU A 70 14.73 12.01 3.05
CA LEU A 70 13.65 12.97 3.31
C LEU A 70 12.91 13.36 2.03
N ILE A 71 13.63 13.60 0.94
CA ILE A 71 13.03 13.92 -0.38
C ILE A 71 12.22 12.72 -0.89
N GLU A 72 12.76 11.51 -0.79
CA GLU A 72 12.07 10.28 -1.17
C GLU A 72 10.74 10.14 -0.40
N HIS A 73 10.77 10.29 0.93
CA HIS A 73 9.58 10.23 1.77
C HIS A 73 8.55 11.32 1.39
N ALA A 74 8.99 12.53 1.06
CA ALA A 74 8.10 13.59 0.58
C ALA A 74 7.45 13.22 -0.76
N CYS A 75 8.23 12.76 -1.75
CA CYS A 75 7.73 12.32 -3.05
C CYS A 75 6.71 11.17 -2.91
N LEU A 76 7.01 10.17 -2.07
CA LEU A 76 6.10 9.06 -1.80
C LEU A 76 4.81 9.54 -1.12
N SER A 77 4.90 10.54 -0.23
CA SER A 77 3.74 11.11 0.45
C SER A 77 2.81 11.86 -0.51
N PHE A 78 3.38 12.62 -1.44
CA PHE A 78 2.60 13.25 -2.51
C PHE A 78 1.95 12.23 -3.44
N TYR A 79 2.66 11.14 -3.76
CA TYR A 79 2.09 10.05 -4.54
C TYR A 79 0.97 9.33 -3.78
N GLY A 80 1.09 9.16 -2.47
CA GLY A 80 0.02 8.67 -1.59
C GLY A 80 -1.21 9.58 -1.63
N ALA A 81 -1.01 10.90 -1.55
CA ALA A 81 -2.09 11.88 -1.68
C ALA A 81 -2.82 11.78 -3.03
N TYR A 82 -2.04 11.62 -4.12
CA TYR A 82 -2.59 11.41 -5.45
C TYR A 82 -3.48 10.16 -5.52
N ILE A 83 -3.03 9.02 -4.96
CA ILE A 83 -3.83 7.78 -4.91
C ILE A 83 -5.08 7.98 -4.06
N SER A 84 -4.98 8.62 -2.89
CA SER A 84 -6.15 8.91 -2.05
C SER A 84 -7.19 9.76 -2.77
N GLY A 85 -6.76 10.74 -3.57
CA GLY A 85 -7.66 11.52 -4.43
C GLY A 85 -8.33 10.69 -5.53
N LYS A 86 -7.65 9.68 -6.08
CA LYS A 86 -8.27 8.74 -7.04
C LYS A 86 -9.28 7.79 -6.40
N LEU A 87 -9.17 7.53 -5.10
CA LEU A 87 -10.08 6.70 -4.33
C LEU A 87 -11.24 7.47 -3.70
N ASP A 88 -11.24 8.81 -3.85
CA ASP A 88 -12.24 9.71 -3.27
C ASP A 88 -12.27 9.63 -1.73
N PHE A 89 -11.09 9.48 -1.11
CA PHE A 89 -10.97 9.49 0.35
C PHE A 89 -11.19 10.89 0.93
N SER A 90 -11.74 10.95 2.15
CA SER A 90 -11.90 12.21 2.85
C SER A 90 -10.54 12.89 3.09
N ALA A 91 -10.55 14.22 3.22
CA ALA A 91 -9.34 14.99 3.51
C ALA A 91 -8.66 14.52 4.81
N LYS A 92 -9.45 14.09 5.81
CA LYS A 92 -8.93 13.56 7.08
C LYS A 92 -8.22 12.22 6.86
N CYS A 93 -8.79 11.33 6.06
CA CYS A 93 -8.17 10.05 5.73
C CYS A 93 -6.90 10.24 4.90
N THR A 94 -6.95 11.11 3.89
CA THR A 94 -5.80 11.48 3.06
C THR A 94 -4.65 12.04 3.90
N ALA A 95 -4.94 12.95 4.85
CA ALA A 95 -3.93 13.50 5.75
C ALA A 95 -3.24 12.42 6.61
N LYS A 96 -4.00 11.42 7.09
CA LYS A 96 -3.42 10.29 7.83
C LYS A 96 -2.48 9.45 6.95
N TRP A 97 -2.87 9.18 5.71
CA TRP A 97 -2.01 8.46 4.75
C TRP A 97 -0.75 9.25 4.40
N ILE A 98 -0.85 10.56 4.18
CA ILE A 98 0.31 11.43 3.95
C ILE A 98 1.25 11.39 5.15
N ALA A 99 0.73 11.59 6.37
CA ALA A 99 1.55 11.59 7.58
C ALA A 99 2.23 10.23 7.81
N GLN A 100 1.49 9.13 7.62
CA GLN A 100 2.05 7.79 7.75
C GLN A 100 3.10 7.51 6.68
N THR A 101 2.89 7.92 5.43
CA THR A 101 3.85 7.74 4.32
C THR A 101 5.09 8.61 4.49
N LEU A 102 4.95 9.81 5.05
CA LEU A 102 6.09 10.68 5.30
C LEU A 102 7.02 10.10 6.38
N LEU A 103 6.47 9.37 7.34
CA LEU A 103 7.25 8.73 8.40
C LEU A 103 7.78 7.34 8.01
N LEU A 104 6.95 6.52 7.37
CA LEU A 104 7.27 5.11 7.07
C LEU A 104 7.76 4.88 5.63
N GLY A 105 7.65 5.87 4.77
CA GLY A 105 8.00 5.77 3.35
C GLY A 105 7.19 4.69 2.64
N TYR A 106 7.90 3.86 1.89
CA TYR A 106 7.32 2.83 1.01
C TYR A 106 6.42 1.83 1.74
N PHE A 107 6.70 1.51 3.01
CA PHE A 107 5.91 0.52 3.75
C PHE A 107 4.45 0.95 3.92
N SER A 108 4.19 2.24 4.19
CA SER A 108 2.83 2.75 4.27
C SER A 108 2.17 2.79 2.89
N LEU A 109 2.90 3.30 1.89
CA LEU A 109 2.41 3.39 0.52
C LEU A 109 2.04 2.02 -0.06
N SER A 110 2.78 0.96 0.28
CA SER A 110 2.50 -0.40 -0.18
C SER A 110 1.11 -0.89 0.22
N LEU A 111 0.63 -0.53 1.43
CA LEU A 111 -0.71 -0.85 1.90
C LEU A 111 -1.78 -0.09 1.13
N LEU A 112 -1.53 1.20 0.86
CA LEU A 112 -2.45 2.03 0.07
C LEU A 112 -2.53 1.55 -1.39
N ILE A 113 -1.40 1.21 -2.01
CA ILE A 113 -1.35 0.64 -3.37
C ILE A 113 -2.07 -0.71 -3.41
N ALA A 114 -1.87 -1.57 -2.41
CA ALA A 114 -2.58 -2.85 -2.33
C ALA A 114 -4.10 -2.65 -2.27
N HIS A 115 -4.56 -1.66 -1.50
CA HIS A 115 -5.98 -1.28 -1.48
C HIS A 115 -6.45 -0.73 -2.83
N TYR A 116 -5.68 0.16 -3.44
CA TYR A 116 -5.99 0.73 -4.76
C TYR A 116 -6.12 -0.33 -5.86
N ARG A 117 -5.19 -1.31 -5.91
CA ARG A 117 -5.24 -2.43 -6.86
C ARG A 117 -6.48 -3.30 -6.68
N ARG A 118 -6.87 -3.59 -5.42
CA ARG A 118 -8.11 -4.32 -5.12
C ARG A 118 -9.33 -3.56 -5.62
N TYR A 119 -9.38 -2.25 -5.38
CA TYR A 119 -10.45 -1.39 -5.87
C TYR A 119 -10.58 -1.44 -7.41
N GLN A 120 -9.46 -1.35 -8.15
CA GLN A 120 -9.46 -1.46 -9.61
C GLN A 120 -9.98 -2.82 -10.10
N CYS A 121 -9.56 -3.92 -9.47
CA CYS A 121 -10.03 -5.26 -9.82
C CYS A 121 -11.54 -5.42 -9.58
N TYR A 122 -12.07 -4.92 -8.45
CA TYR A 122 -13.50 -4.92 -8.18
C TYR A 122 -14.29 -4.12 -9.22
N GLN A 123 -13.78 -2.95 -9.62
CA GLN A 123 -14.40 -2.13 -10.67
C GLN A 123 -14.44 -2.85 -12.02
N GLN A 124 -13.36 -3.56 -12.37
CA GLN A 124 -13.30 -4.35 -13.60
C GLN A 124 -14.26 -5.54 -13.56
N TYR A 125 -14.28 -6.29 -12.45
CA TYR A 125 -15.21 -7.42 -12.27
C TYR A 125 -16.67 -6.97 -12.31
N SER A 126 -17.02 -5.86 -11.65
CA SER A 126 -18.36 -5.30 -11.68
C SER A 126 -18.82 -4.94 -13.09
N LYS A 127 -17.95 -4.32 -13.91
CA LYS A 127 -18.25 -4.01 -15.31
C LYS A 127 -18.46 -5.26 -16.15
N VAL A 128 -17.63 -6.28 -15.99
CA VAL A 128 -17.77 -7.56 -16.72
C VAL A 128 -19.05 -8.27 -16.29
N HIS A 129 -19.34 -8.35 -14.99
CA HIS A 129 -20.56 -8.97 -14.50
C HIS A 129 -21.81 -8.20 -14.97
N PHE A 130 -21.75 -6.86 -15.03
CA PHE A 130 -22.82 -6.06 -15.61
C PHE A 130 -22.96 -6.29 -17.12
N ALA A 131 -21.85 -6.41 -17.87
CA ALA A 131 -21.87 -6.71 -19.30
C ALA A 131 -22.41 -8.12 -19.58
N VAL A 132 -22.05 -9.10 -18.76
CA VAL A 132 -22.57 -10.47 -18.84
C VAL A 132 -24.05 -10.50 -18.44
N ALA A 133 -24.44 -9.80 -17.37
CA ALA A 133 -25.84 -9.67 -16.97
C ALA A 133 -26.69 -8.95 -18.02
N SER A 134 -26.19 -7.88 -18.64
CA SER A 134 -26.87 -7.18 -19.73
C SER A 134 -26.97 -8.03 -21.00
N CYS A 135 -25.95 -8.84 -21.32
CA CYS A 135 -26.06 -9.86 -22.38
C CYS A 135 -27.09 -10.95 -22.04
N PHE A 136 -27.25 -11.29 -20.76
CA PHE A 136 -28.23 -12.27 -20.32
C PHE A 136 -29.66 -11.72 -20.32
N ASP A 137 -29.85 -10.43 -20.07
CA ASP A 137 -31.15 -9.76 -20.15
C ASP A 137 -31.57 -9.50 -21.61
N ASP A 138 -30.63 -9.19 -22.53
CA ASP A 138 -30.92 -9.11 -23.97
C ASP A 138 -31.28 -10.49 -24.57
N CYS A 139 -30.73 -11.59 -24.05
CA CYS A 139 -31.12 -12.95 -24.46
C CYS A 139 -32.42 -13.46 -23.80
N ARG A 140 -33.02 -12.72 -22.86
CA ARG A 140 -34.21 -13.17 -22.12
C ARG A 140 -35.53 -12.63 -22.66
N TYR A 141 -35.51 -11.78 -23.69
CA TYR A 141 -36.72 -11.26 -24.33
C TYR A 141 -37.16 -12.00 -25.61
N GLU A 142 -36.37 -12.92 -26.16
CA GLU A 142 -36.78 -13.80 -27.27
C GLU A 142 -37.22 -15.21 -26.85
N ARG A 143 -37.34 -15.50 -25.55
CA ARG A 143 -37.80 -16.81 -25.06
C ARG A 143 -38.96 -16.79 -24.09
N VAL A 144 -39.82 -15.77 -24.20
CA VAL A 144 -41.21 -15.86 -23.73
C VAL A 144 -42.06 -16.30 -24.93
N LEU A 145 -42.06 -17.60 -25.21
CA LEU A 145 -43.12 -18.38 -25.86
C LEU A 145 -42.52 -19.71 -26.32
N SER A 146 -42.46 -20.65 -25.38
CA SER A 146 -42.21 -22.10 -25.51
C SER A 146 -41.03 -22.52 -24.63
N PHE A 147 -41.35 -23.02 -23.44
CA PHE A 147 -40.85 -24.30 -22.93
C PHE A 147 -41.42 -24.47 -21.52
N THR A 148 -42.61 -25.04 -21.49
CA THR A 148 -43.09 -25.82 -20.35
C THR A 148 -42.11 -26.96 -20.07
N ALA A 149 -41.84 -27.18 -18.77
CA ALA A 149 -41.33 -28.40 -18.15
C ALA A 149 -39.82 -28.72 -18.29
N PHE A 150 -39.06 -28.61 -17.20
CA PHE A 150 -38.64 -29.72 -16.30
C PHE A 150 -37.65 -29.19 -15.22
N PRO A 151 -37.45 -29.89 -14.09
CA PRO A 151 -37.12 -29.31 -12.80
C PRO A 151 -35.62 -29.22 -12.49
N MET A 152 -35.36 -28.43 -11.45
CA MET A 152 -34.16 -28.37 -10.61
C MET A 152 -33.26 -29.60 -10.63
N VAL A 153 -32.00 -29.38 -11.04
CA VAL A 153 -30.85 -30.11 -10.49
C VAL A 153 -29.80 -29.07 -10.11
N TYR A 154 -29.76 -28.76 -8.81
CA TYR A 154 -28.59 -28.16 -8.18
C TYR A 154 -27.45 -29.18 -8.23
N HIS A 155 -26.34 -28.86 -8.90
CA HIS A 155 -25.09 -29.56 -8.62
C HIS A 155 -23.87 -28.65 -8.76
N HIS A 156 -23.06 -28.72 -7.71
CA HIS A 156 -21.81 -27.99 -7.44
C HIS A 156 -20.82 -27.94 -8.61
N SER A 157 -20.32 -26.75 -8.93
CA SER A 157 -18.94 -26.51 -9.40
C SER A 157 -18.62 -25.01 -9.40
N GLY A 158 -18.47 -24.45 -8.19
CA GLY A 158 -17.60 -23.28 -8.00
C GLY A 158 -16.14 -23.74 -8.05
N TRP A 159 -15.22 -22.79 -8.25
CA TRP A 159 -13.75 -22.95 -8.36
C TRP A 159 -13.18 -23.17 -9.77
N MET A 160 -13.27 -22.16 -10.65
CA MET A 160 -12.21 -21.98 -11.68
C MET A 160 -12.17 -20.58 -12.33
N PHE A 161 -12.13 -19.50 -11.55
CA PHE A 161 -11.76 -18.17 -12.10
C PHE A 161 -10.95 -17.37 -11.09
N ALA A 162 -9.70 -17.77 -10.90
CA ALA A 162 -8.70 -16.97 -10.18
C ALA A 162 -7.32 -17.22 -10.81
N GLN A 163 -7.11 -16.78 -12.05
CA GLN A 163 -5.77 -16.82 -12.66
C GLN A 163 -5.56 -15.81 -13.80
N PHE A 164 -6.01 -14.56 -13.62
CA PHE A 164 -5.59 -13.46 -14.52
C PHE A 164 -5.47 -12.16 -13.73
N CYS A 165 -4.30 -11.95 -13.10
CA CYS A 165 -3.71 -10.66 -12.72
C CYS A 165 -2.31 -10.96 -12.15
N GLU A 166 -1.34 -11.17 -13.04
CA GLU A 166 0.09 -10.94 -12.75
C GLU A 166 0.51 -9.64 -13.43
#